data_AF-A0A2Z7B290-F1
#
_entry.id   AF-A0A2Z7B290-F1
#
_cell.length_a   1.000
_cell.length_b   1.000
_cell.length_c   1.000
_cell.angle_alpha   90.00
_cell.angle_beta   90.00
_cell.angle_gamma   90.00
#
_symmetry.space_group_name_H-M   'P 1'
#
loop_
_entity.id
_entity.type
_entity.pdbx_description
1 polymer ?
#
loop_
_entity_poly.entity_id
_entity_poly.type
_entity_poly.pdbx_seq_one_letter_code
_entity_poly.pdbx_strand_id
1 'polypeptide(L)' 'MEPVDAGNNMQLAHCFASTAKWDGFGESWVQMRSLGLKKAPGWSSIEMQGTITPFFHHHSSHPQYANIISLLGKLTIDIT' A
#
# COMPACT_ATOMS: atom_id res chain seq x y z
N MET A 1 22.04 3.05 -15.92
CA MET A 1 21.35 3.83 -14.86
C MET A 1 20.03 3.13 -14.64
N GLU A 2 19.83 2.50 -13.48
CA GLU A 2 18.52 1.93 -13.15
C GLU A 2 17.48 3.06 -13.07
N PRO A 3 16.27 2.86 -13.58
CA PRO A 3 15.25 3.89 -13.57
C PRO A 3 14.89 4.25 -12.12
N VAL A 4 14.73 5.55 -11.88
CA VAL A 4 14.15 6.06 -10.64
C VAL A 4 12.70 5.59 -10.58
N ASP A 5 12.46 4.47 -9.89
CA ASP A 5 11.14 3.92 -9.65
C ASP A 5 10.68 4.18 -8.20
N ALA A 6 9.37 4.15 -7.99
CA ALA A 6 8.78 4.41 -6.68
C ALA A 6 9.16 3.35 -5.63
N GLY A 7 9.55 2.14 -6.05
CA GLY A 7 9.97 1.04 -5.18
C GLY A 7 11.34 1.28 -4.56
N ASN A 8 12.32 1.66 -5.38
CA ASN A 8 13.69 1.96 -4.99
C ASN A 8 13.75 3.15 -4.03
N ASN A 9 12.97 4.21 -4.31
CA ASN A 9 12.89 5.37 -3.42
C ASN A 9 12.21 5.03 -2.08
N MET A 10 11.20 4.15 -2.08
CA MET A 10 10.55 3.68 -0.86
C MET A 10 11.51 2.85 0.00
N GLN A 11 12.34 2.00 -0.62
CA GLN A 11 13.36 1.22 0.10
C GLN A 11 14.43 2.11 0.71
N LEU A 12 14.93 3.11 -0.02
CA LEU A 12 15.88 4.10 0.50
C LEU A 12 15.29 4.89 1.68
N ALA A 13 14.05 5.35 1.54
CA ALA A 13 13.32 6.02 2.62
C ALA A 13 13.20 5.12 3.87
N HIS A 14 12.90 3.83 3.68
CA HIS A 14 12.83 2.87 4.79
C HIS A 14 14.19 2.65 5.47
N CYS A 15 15.29 2.59 4.71
CA CYS A 15 16.66 2.51 5.26
C CYS A 15 17.04 3.77 6.05
N PHE A 16 16.64 4.95 5.60
CA PHE A 16 16.85 6.19 6.36
C PHE A 16 16.04 6.20 7.66
N ALA A 17 14.77 5.76 7.62
CA ALA A 17 13.93 5.65 8.81
C ALA A 17 14.48 4.63 9.82
N SER A 18 14.94 3.46 9.37
CA SER A 18 15.50 2.41 10.24
C SER A 18 16.82 2.82 10.90
N THR A 19 17.52 3.80 10.33
CA THR A 19 18.76 4.38 10.89
C THR A 19 18.53 5.73 11.58
N ALA A 20 17.28 6.12 11.82
CA ALA A 20 16.88 7.40 12.43
C ALA A 20 17.41 8.65 11.70
N LYS A 21 17.74 8.53 10.41
CA LYS A 21 18.25 9.61 9.55
C LYS A 21 17.09 10.30 8.81
N TRP A 22 16.30 11.06 9.55
CA TRP A 22 15.09 11.71 9.04
C TRP A 22 15.33 12.71 7.91
N ASP A 23 16.51 13.33 7.84
CA ASP A 23 16.88 14.25 6.76
C ASP A 23 16.94 13.53 5.39
N GLY A 24 17.55 12.34 5.34
CA GLY A 24 17.62 11.53 4.11
C GLY A 24 16.27 10.95 3.69
N PHE A 25 15.38 10.68 4.66
CA PHE A 25 13.98 10.37 4.37
C PHE A 25 13.28 11.56 3.72
N GLY A 26 13.46 12.77 4.26
CA GLY A 26 12.90 14.01 3.74
C GLY A 26 13.32 14.29 2.29
N GLU A 27 14.62 14.17 1.98
CA GLU A 27 15.16 14.37 0.63
C GLU A 27 14.58 13.36 -0.37
N SER A 28 14.55 12.08 0.00
CA SER A 28 13.96 11.02 -0.84
C SER A 28 12.47 11.25 -1.09
N TRP A 29 11.75 11.76 -0.08
CA TRP A 29 10.32 12.05 -0.19
C TRP A 29 10.03 13.27 -1.07
N VAL A 30 10.88 14.30 -1.00
CA VAL A 30 10.82 15.47 -1.88
C VAL A 30 11.10 15.06 -3.32
N GLN A 31 12.08 14.18 -3.55
CA GLN A 31 12.41 13.66 -4.87
C GLN A 31 11.26 12.80 -5.46
N MET A 32 10.62 11.95 -4.66
CA MET A 32 9.43 11.22 -5.11
C MET A 32 8.32 12.17 -5.53
N ARG A 33 8.06 13.22 -4.75
CA ARG A 33 7.02 14.21 -5.08
C ARG A 33 7.34 15.02 -6.33
N SER A 34 8.59 15.47 -6.51
CA SER A 34 8.99 16.26 -7.69
C SER A 34 8.89 15.45 -9.00
N LEU A 35 9.11 14.13 -8.92
CA LEU A 35 8.98 13.20 -10.04
C LEU A 35 7.55 12.66 -10.22
N GLY A 36 6.59 13.10 -9.40
CA GLY A 36 5.21 12.60 -9.44
C GLY A 36 5.06 11.13 -9.01
N LEU A 37 6.10 10.54 -8.42
CA LEU A 37 6.10 9.16 -7.96
C LEU A 37 5.21 9.04 -6.73
N LYS A 38 4.20 8.19 -6.85
CA LYS A 38 3.32 7.81 -5.74
C LYS A 38 3.66 6.40 -5.33
N LYS A 39 3.61 6.14 -4.02
CA LYS A 39 3.63 4.77 -3.51
C LYS A 39 2.46 4.02 -4.15
N ALA A 40 2.71 2.84 -4.72
CA ALA A 40 1.64 1.96 -5.12
C ALA A 40 0.77 1.66 -3.89
N PRO A 41 -0.58 1.63 -4.02
CA PRO A 41 -1.42 1.22 -2.92
C PRO A 41 -1.00 -0.18 -2.46
N GLY A 42 -1.01 -0.41 -1.15
CA GLY A 42 -0.94 -1.78 -0.65
C GLY A 42 -2.10 -2.57 -1.23
N TRP A 43 -1.88 -3.82 -1.63
CA TRP A 43 -2.95 -4.65 -2.16
C TRP A 43 -2.78 -6.09 -1.72
N SER A 44 -3.88 -6.81 -1.69
CA SER A 44 -3.94 -8.26 -1.54
C SER A 44 -4.86 -8.83 -2.61
N SER A 45 -4.94 -10.15 -2.74
CA SER A 45 -5.90 -10.77 -3.64
C SER A 45 -6.40 -12.08 -3.07
N ILE A 46 -7.58 -12.49 -3.52
CA ILE A 46 -8.09 -13.84 -3.30
C ILE A 46 -8.30 -14.51 -4.65
N GLU A 47 -8.06 -15.82 -4.71
CA GLU A 47 -8.42 -16.64 -5.86
C GLU A 47 -9.60 -17.53 -5.51
N MET A 48 -10.63 -17.50 -6.32
CA MET A 48 -11.81 -18.33 -6.17
C MET A 48 -12.25 -18.84 -7.53
N GLN A 49 -12.31 -20.16 -7.70
CA GLN A 49 -12.72 -20.80 -8.96
C GLN A 49 -11.92 -20.29 -10.17
N GLY A 50 -10.60 -20.10 -10.00
CA GLY A 50 -9.70 -19.59 -11.05
C GLY A 50 -9.85 -18.08 -11.33
N THR A 51 -10.70 -17.36 -10.59
CA THR A 51 -10.84 -15.91 -10.70
C THR A 51 -10.05 -15.22 -9.60
N ILE A 52 -9.09 -14.37 -9.99
CA ILE A 52 -8.31 -13.54 -9.09
C ILE A 52 -9.02 -12.21 -8.88
N THR A 53 -9.33 -11.91 -7.62
CA THR A 53 -9.96 -10.65 -7.22
C THR A 53 -8.98 -9.83 -6.38
N PRO A 54 -8.48 -8.68 -6.90
CA PRO A 54 -7.58 -7.81 -6.16
C PRO A 54 -8.35 -6.88 -5.20
N PHE A 55 -7.75 -6.63 -4.04
CA PHE A 55 -8.20 -5.69 -3.02
C PHE A 55 -7.13 -4.63 -2.80
N PHE A 56 -7.45 -3.39 -3.12
CA PHE A 56 -6.54 -2.26 -2.94
C PHE A 56 -6.84 -1.52 -1.64
N HIS A 57 -5.79 -1.13 -0.93
CA HIS A 57 -5.89 -0.33 0.28
C HIS A 57 -6.64 0.97 -0.01
N HIS A 58 -7.61 1.31 0.85
CA HIS A 58 -8.49 2.48 0.72
C HIS A 58 -9.42 2.51 -0.50
N HIS A 59 -9.59 1.38 -1.21
CA HIS A 59 -10.47 1.32 -2.38
C HIS A 59 -11.75 0.51 -2.11
N SER A 60 -12.84 0.96 -2.73
CA SER A 60 -14.17 0.34 -2.60
C SER A 60 -14.72 -0.20 -3.93
N SER A 61 -13.88 -0.41 -4.96
CA SER A 61 -14.34 -0.86 -6.29
C SER A 61 -14.93 -2.26 -6.33
N HIS A 62 -14.73 -3.07 -5.28
CA HIS A 62 -15.27 -4.42 -5.29
C HIS A 62 -16.80 -4.34 -5.32
N PRO A 63 -17.50 -5.01 -6.25
CA PRO A 63 -18.97 -4.93 -6.33
C PRO A 63 -19.68 -5.33 -5.03
N GLN A 64 -19.04 -6.18 -4.22
CA GLN A 64 -19.54 -6.63 -2.93
C GLN A 64 -18.89 -5.91 -1.72
N TYR A 65 -18.23 -4.77 -1.93
CA TYR A 65 -17.47 -4.06 -0.88
C TYR A 65 -18.28 -3.88 0.41
N ALA A 66 -19.52 -3.40 0.31
CA ALA A 66 -20.39 -3.19 1.47
C ALA A 66 -20.65 -4.49 2.28
N ASN A 67 -20.87 -5.61 1.59
CA ASN A 67 -21.09 -6.91 2.24
C ASN A 67 -19.83 -7.41 2.93
N ILE A 68 -18.67 -7.24 2.30
CA ILE A 68 -17.37 -7.64 2.86
C ILE A 68 -17.08 -6.86 4.14
N ILE A 69 -17.25 -5.53 4.12
CA ILE A 69 -17.05 -4.69 5.31
C ILE A 69 -18.05 -5.02 6.43
N SER A 70 -19.32 -5.28 6.10
CA SER A 70 -20.33 -5.70 7.07
C SER A 70 -19.96 -7.02 7.74
N LEU A 71 -19.51 -8.01 6.97
CA LEU A 71 -19.07 -9.30 7.50
C LEU A 71 -17.82 -9.17 8.36
N LEU A 72 -16.82 -8.40 7.92
CA LEU A 72 -15.62 -8.12 8.70
C LEU A 72 -15.96 -7.45 10.05
N GLY A 73 -16.93 -6.53 10.06
CA GLY A 73 -17.42 -5.90 11.28
C GLY A 73 -17.99 -6.92 12.26
N LYS A 74 -18.86 -7.83 11.79
CA LYS A 74 -19.43 -8.92 12.62
C LYS A 74 -18.34 -9.85 13.18
N LEU A 75 -17.43 -10.29 12.32
CA LEU A 75 -16.32 -11.16 12.73
C LEU A 75 -15.42 -10.49 13.77
N THR A 76 -15.18 -9.18 13.66
CA THR A 76 -14.35 -8.45 14.63
C THR A 76 -15.03 -8.34 15.99
N ILE A 77 -16.36 -8.20 16.00
CA ILE A 77 -17.17 -8.19 17.23
C ILE A 77 -17.12 -9.56 17.91
N ASP A 78 -17.19 -10.65 17.15
CA ASP A 78 -17.19 -12.02 17.71
C ASP A 78 -15.83 -12.46 18.30
N ILE A 79 -14.73 -11.73 18.02
CA ILE A 79 -13.38 -12.02 18.53
C ILE A 79 -13.09 -11.19 19.81
N THR A 80 -14.01 -10.32 20.26
CA THR A 80 -13.86 -9.48 21.46
C THR A 80 -14.82 -9.93 22.56
#